data_AF-A0A368FVM5-F1
#
_entry.id   AF-A0A368FVM5-F1
#
_cell.length_a   1.000
_cell.length_b   1.000
_cell.length_c   1.000
_cell.angle_alpha   90.00
_cell.angle_beta   90.00
_cell.angle_gamma   90.00
#
_symmetry.space_group_name_H-M   'P 1'
#
loop_
_entity.id
_entity.type
_entity.pdbx_description
1 polymer ?
#
loop_
_entity_poly.entity_id
_entity_poly.type
_entity_poly.pdbx_seq_one_letter_code
_entity_poly.pdbx_strand_id
1 'polypeptide(L)' 'MGWCAKTKEEQSQITSQVTGQIGWRREGIKYRRNELFLDVIEYVNLLMSQQDHVDLERWR' A
#
# COMPACT_ATOMS: atom_id res chain seq x y z
N MET A 1 -7.59 -43.19 -2.45
CA MET A 1 -7.40 -41.75 -2.14
C MET A 1 -6.05 -41.59 -1.49
N GLY A 2 -5.01 -41.34 -2.27
CA GLY A 2 -3.63 -41.25 -1.77
C GLY A 2 -3.32 -39.83 -1.35
N TRP A 3 -3.07 -39.62 -0.06
CA TRP A 3 -2.50 -38.37 0.44
C TRP A 3 -1.07 -38.25 -0.07
N CYS A 4 -0.79 -37.20 -0.86
CA CYS A 4 0.56 -36.85 -1.27
C CYS A 4 1.27 -36.22 -0.07
N ALA A 5 2.10 -37.01 0.62
CA ALA A 5 2.97 -36.50 1.67
C ALA A 5 3.99 -35.53 1.04
N LYS A 6 3.90 -34.25 1.40
CA LYS A 6 4.85 -33.21 0.98
C LYS A 6 6.22 -33.48 1.60
N THR A 7 7.26 -33.30 0.80
CA THR A 7 8.65 -33.57 1.21
C THR A 7 9.14 -32.57 2.27
N LYS A 8 10.13 -32.96 3.08
CA LYS A 8 10.64 -32.15 4.20
C LYS A 8 11.24 -30.82 3.73
N GLU A 9 11.91 -30.81 2.57
CA GLU A 9 12.40 -29.60 1.92
C GLU A 9 11.27 -28.66 1.46
N GLU A 10 10.19 -29.19 0.85
CA GLU A 10 9.02 -28.38 0.49
C GLU A 10 8.36 -27.76 1.73
N GLN A 11 8.21 -28.54 2.80
CA GLN A 11 7.69 -28.01 4.07
C GLN A 11 8.60 -26.91 4.62
N SER A 12 9.92 -27.09 4.65
CA SER A 12 10.88 -26.10 5.16
C SER A 12 10.81 -24.76 4.43
N GLN A 13 10.63 -24.78 3.10
CA GLN A 13 10.49 -23.58 2.28
C GLN A 13 9.17 -22.86 2.51
N ILE A 14 8.10 -23.61 2.80
CA ILE A 14 6.81 -23.02 3.17
C ILE A 14 6.90 -22.39 4.56
N THR A 15 7.58 -23.04 5.53
CA THR A 15 7.72 -22.48 6.88
C THR A 15 8.49 -21.17 6.85
N SER A 16 9.61 -21.08 6.11
CA SER A 16 10.40 -19.83 6.01
C SER A 16 9.64 -18.68 5.34
N GLN A 17 8.75 -18.98 4.39
CA GLN A 17 7.88 -17.97 3.76
C GLN A 17 6.80 -17.44 4.71
N VAL A 18 6.32 -18.27 5.65
CA VAL A 18 5.25 -17.90 6.58
C VAL A 18 5.81 -17.22 7.84
N THR A 19 7.01 -17.58 8.29
CA THR A 19 7.70 -16.91 9.43
C THR A 19 8.69 -15.83 8.99
N GLY A 20 8.84 -15.58 7.69
CA GLY A 20 9.69 -14.54 7.16
C GLY A 20 9.26 -13.13 7.59
N GLN A 21 10.23 -12.25 7.83
CA GLN A 21 10.06 -10.90 8.37
C GLN A 21 9.22 -9.95 7.47
N ILE A 22 8.91 -10.34 6.22
CA ILE A 22 8.23 -9.53 5.21
C ILE A 22 7.14 -10.36 4.52
N GLY A 23 5.87 -10.12 4.87
CA GLY A 23 4.72 -10.88 4.33
C GLY A 23 4.09 -10.34 3.04
N TRP A 24 4.43 -9.11 2.64
CA TRP A 24 3.81 -8.44 1.48
C TRP A 24 4.56 -8.66 0.15
N ARG A 25 5.73 -9.31 0.18
CA ARG A 25 6.55 -9.59 -1.00
C ARG A 25 7.13 -10.99 -0.97
N ARG A 26 6.86 -11.77 -2.02
CA ARG A 26 7.46 -13.10 -2.20
C ARG A 26 8.89 -12.98 -2.74
N GLU A 27 9.77 -13.90 -2.32
CA GLU A 27 11.13 -14.00 -2.85
C GLU A 27 11.13 -14.53 -4.30
N GLY A 28 12.19 -14.21 -5.07
CA GLY A 28 12.40 -14.78 -6.41
C GLY A 28 11.62 -14.15 -7.56
N ILE A 29 10.94 -13.01 -7.37
CA ILE A 29 10.25 -12.30 -8.45
C ILE A 29 11.28 -11.77 -9.48
N LYS A 30 11.17 -12.22 -10.73
CA LYS A 30 11.99 -11.77 -11.86
C LYS A 30 11.09 -11.30 -13.00
N TYR A 31 11.35 -10.10 -13.52
CA TYR A 31 10.71 -9.60 -14.74
C TYR A 31 11.69 -9.55 -15.90
N ARG A 32 11.18 -9.68 -17.12
CA ARG A 32 11.97 -9.47 -18.35
C ARG A 32 12.41 -8.00 -18.49
N ARG A 33 11.56 -7.07 -18.00
CA ARG A 33 11.83 -5.64 -17.88
C ARG A 33 11.18 -5.16 -16.59
N ASN A 34 11.96 -4.53 -15.71
CA ASN A 34 11.47 -4.02 -14.44
C ASN A 34 10.96 -2.60 -14.65
N GLU A 35 9.64 -2.43 -14.70
CA GLU A 35 8.99 -1.13 -14.80
C GLU A 35 8.08 -0.92 -13.59
N LEU A 36 8.00 0.32 -13.10
CA LEU A 36 7.19 0.69 -11.95
C LEU A 36 6.50 2.01 -12.28
N PHE A 37 5.18 2.03 -12.05
CA PHE A 37 4.32 3.18 -12.29
C PHE A 37 3.82 3.69 -10.94
N LEU A 38 3.83 5.00 -10.77
CA LEU A 38 3.36 5.68 -9.57
C LEU A 38 2.32 6.70 -9.98
N ASP A 39 1.13 6.58 -9.42
CA ASP A 39 0.06 7.56 -9.56
C ASP A 39 -0.03 8.38 -8.28
N VAL A 40 0.03 9.70 -8.41
CA VAL A 40 -0.14 10.63 -7.29
C VAL A 40 -1.59 11.10 -7.30
N ILE A 41 -2.35 10.70 -6.29
CA ILE A 41 -3.75 11.07 -6.11
C ILE A 41 -3.84 12.02 -4.92
N GLU A 42 -4.23 13.26 -5.18
CA GLU A 42 -4.40 14.29 -4.17
C GLU A 42 -5.88 14.64 -4.00
N TYR A 43 -6.31 14.75 -2.75
CA TYR A 43 -7.66 15.15 -2.39
C TYR A 43 -7.60 16.50 -1.68
N VAL A 44 -8.06 17.56 -2.34
CA VAL A 44 -8.18 18.89 -1.74
C VAL A 44 -9.61 19.06 -1.23
N ASN A 45 -9.78 18.93 0.08
CA ASN A 45 -11.05 19.25 0.73
C ASN A 45 -11.06 20.74 1.10
N LEU A 46 -11.78 21.55 0.33
CA LEU A 46 -11.96 22.98 0.59
C LEU A 46 -13.41 23.25 0.99
N LEU A 47 -13.61 23.82 2.18
CA LEU A 47 -14.89 24.40 2.60
C LEU A 47 -14.71 25.91 2.66
N MET A 48 -15.25 26.63 1.68
CA MET A 48 -15.27 28.10 1.65
C MET A 48 -16.61 28.58 2.19
N SER A 49 -16.58 29.42 3.23
CA SER A 49 -17.77 30.18 3.67
C SER A 49 -17.85 31.48 2.86
N GLN A 50 -19.05 31.81 2.36
CA GLN A 50 -19.35 33.15 1.83
C GLN A 50 -19.50 34.12 3.01
N GLN A 51 -18.41 34.52 3.65
CA GLN A 51 -18.44 35.67 4.54
C GLN A 51 -17.43 36.69 4.03
N ASP A 52 -17.77 37.30 2.89
CA ASP A 52 -17.22 38.59 2.49
C ASP A 52 -17.81 39.67 3.42
N HIS A 53 -17.42 39.65 4.70
CA HIS A 53 -17.72 40.74 5.62
C HIS A 53 -16.41 41.34 6.10
N VAL A 54 -15.85 42.21 5.26
CA VAL A 54 -14.84 43.16 5.68
C VAL A 54 -15.59 44.30 6.39
N ASP A 55 -15.81 44.13 7.69
CA ASP A 55 -16.27 45.20 8.59
C ASP A 55 -15.20 46.29 8.67
N LEU A 56 -15.27 47.27 7.76
CA LEU A 56 -14.42 48.47 7.74
C LEU A 56 -15.09 49.70 8.38
N GLU A 57 -16.01 49.53 9.33
CA GLU A 57 -16.77 50.64 9.94
C GLU A 57 -16.85 50.56 11.49
N ARG A 58 -15.78 50.12 12.17
CA ARG A 58 -15.71 50.18 13.65
C ARG A 58 -14.60 51.06 14.20
N TRP A 59 -14.53 52.29 13.70
CA TRP A 59 -13.93 53.43 14.41
C TRP A 59 -14.72 54.72 14.14
N ARG A 60 -16.02 54.67 14.43
CA ARG A 60 -16.83 55.85 14.71
C ARG A 60 -17.60 55.63 16.00
#